data_AF-A0A1V2Q5E1-F1
#
_entry.id   AF-A0A1V2Q5E1-F1
#
_cell.length_a   1.000
_cell.length_b   1.000
_cell.length_c   1.000
_cell.angle_alpha   90.00
_cell.angle_beta   90.00
_cell.angle_gamma   90.00
#
_symmetry.space_group_name_H-M   'P 1'
#
loop_
_entity.id
_entity.type
_entity.pdbx_description
1 polymer ?
#
loop_
_entity_poly.entity_id
_entity_poly.type
_entity_poly.pdbx_seq_one_letter_code
_entity_poly.pdbx_strand_id
1 'polypeptide(L)'
;MKFYEFRQTNTGGRFVFDRARGITKHVVIEATSAEEANRRASEIGLNFDDADTCCGERWQLAEDFDGCGGYDVPTVEDGSTPAEELVPEVGYLELEGPHVYVHHANGVIAGYADPGPTA
;
A
#
# COMPACT_ATOMS: atom_id res chain seq x y z
N MET A 1 1.48 15.14 10.28
CA MET A 1 0.90 13.96 9.65
C MET A 1 2.03 13.01 9.32
N LYS A 2 1.74 11.73 9.17
CA LYS A 2 2.69 10.66 8.90
C LYS A 2 2.13 9.77 7.80
N PHE A 3 3.01 9.00 7.16
CA PHE A 3 2.67 8.06 6.10
C PHE A 3 2.72 6.63 6.62
N TYR A 4 1.63 5.90 6.42
CA TYR A 4 1.46 4.53 6.89
C TYR A 4 1.36 3.59 5.70
N GLU A 5 2.24 2.61 5.62
CA GLU A 5 2.26 1.61 4.56
C GLU A 5 1.28 0.47 4.88
N PHE A 6 0.51 0.09 3.87
CA PHE A 6 -0.23 -1.14 3.78
C PHE A 6 0.34 -1.93 2.61
N ARG A 7 0.91 -3.10 2.87
CA ARG A 7 1.47 -3.99 1.85
C ARG A 7 0.56 -5.19 1.64
N GLN A 8 0.24 -5.51 0.39
CA GLN A 8 -0.47 -6.75 0.04
C GLN A 8 0.45 -7.94 0.24
N THR A 9 -0.01 -8.90 1.04
CA THR A 9 0.52 -10.25 1.01
C THR A 9 -0.27 -11.05 -0.02
N ASN A 10 0.43 -11.86 -0.81
CA ASN A 10 -0.21 -12.68 -1.82
C ASN A 10 0.54 -13.98 -2.04
N THR A 11 0.29 -14.93 -1.16
CA THR A 11 0.88 -16.26 -1.21
C THR A 11 0.17 -17.20 -2.19
N GLY A 12 -0.90 -16.75 -2.90
CA GLY A 12 -1.85 -17.61 -3.63
C GLY A 12 -2.20 -17.24 -5.08
N GLY A 13 -1.81 -16.08 -5.60
CA GLY A 13 -1.99 -15.73 -7.02
C GLY A 13 -2.76 -14.43 -7.25
N ARG A 14 -2.05 -13.44 -7.81
CA ARG A 14 -2.45 -12.07 -8.20
C ARG A 14 -2.80 -11.06 -7.10
N PHE A 15 -2.14 -9.89 -7.17
CA PHE A 15 -2.44 -8.74 -6.31
C PHE A 15 -3.76 -8.07 -6.73
N VAL A 16 -4.47 -7.49 -5.78
CA VAL A 16 -5.63 -6.64 -6.07
C VAL A 16 -5.13 -5.33 -6.66
N PHE A 17 -5.68 -4.94 -7.81
CA PHE A 17 -5.36 -3.67 -8.46
C PHE A 17 -6.65 -2.94 -8.82
N ASP A 18 -6.78 -1.70 -8.36
CA ASP A 18 -7.85 -0.78 -8.73
C ASP A 18 -7.26 0.62 -8.90
N ARG A 19 -7.06 1.04 -10.15
CA ARG A 19 -6.52 2.36 -10.48
C ARG A 19 -7.43 3.50 -10.02
N ALA A 20 -8.75 3.33 -10.07
CA ALA A 20 -9.70 4.39 -9.70
C ALA A 20 -9.71 4.63 -8.19
N ARG A 21 -9.46 3.58 -7.41
CA ARG A 21 -9.37 3.64 -5.94
C ARG A 21 -7.94 3.79 -5.42
N GLY A 22 -6.94 3.83 -6.29
CA GLY A 22 -5.54 3.88 -5.89
C GLY A 22 -5.12 2.67 -5.06
N ILE A 23 -5.51 1.47 -5.49
CA ILE A 23 -5.15 0.20 -4.84
C ILE A 23 -4.17 -0.57 -5.72
N THR A 24 -3.06 -0.99 -5.11
CA THR A 24 -1.98 -1.78 -5.72
C THR A 24 -1.17 -2.49 -4.64
N LYS A 25 -0.05 -3.15 -4.97
CA LYS A 25 0.78 -3.92 -4.04
C LYS A 25 1.11 -3.14 -2.75
N HIS A 26 1.54 -1.88 -2.88
CA HIS A 26 1.76 -0.98 -1.75
C HIS A 26 0.77 0.18 -1.79
N VAL A 27 0.08 0.40 -0.67
CA VAL A 27 -0.81 1.54 -0.47
C VAL A 27 -0.29 2.31 0.73
N VAL A 28 0.04 3.58 0.56
CA VAL A 28 0.54 4.44 1.62
C VAL A 28 -0.51 5.51 1.91
N ILE A 29 -0.86 5.70 3.18
CA ILE A 29 -1.88 6.67 3.58
C ILE A 29 -1.27 7.73 4.48
N GLU A 30 -1.46 8.99 4.12
CA GLU A 30 -1.14 10.13 4.98
C GLU A 30 -2.25 10.33 6.02
N ALA A 31 -1.89 10.23 7.30
CA ALA A 31 -2.83 10.33 8.42
C ALA A 31 -2.19 10.97 9.66
N THR A 32 -2.99 11.25 10.68
CA THR A 32 -2.52 11.78 11.97
C THR A 32 -2.21 10.69 13.00
N SER A 33 -2.68 9.46 12.78
CA SER A 33 -2.49 8.28 13.63
C SER A 33 -2.68 7.01 12.79
N ALA A 34 -2.22 5.87 13.30
CA ALA A 34 -2.47 4.58 12.66
C ALA A 34 -3.96 4.24 12.60
N GLU A 35 -4.74 4.60 13.63
CA GLU A 35 -6.20 4.42 13.63
C GLU A 35 -6.88 5.16 12.47
N GLU A 36 -6.48 6.42 12.24
CA GLU A 36 -7.00 7.21 11.12
C GLU A 36 -6.56 6.64 9.77
N ALA A 37 -5.32 6.12 9.68
CA ALA A 37 -4.84 5.44 8.48
C ALA A 37 -5.66 4.17 8.19
N ASN A 38 -5.89 3.33 9.19
CA ASN A 38 -6.69 2.10 9.08
C ASN A 38 -8.12 2.41 8.66
N ARG A 39 -8.75 3.43 9.24
CA ARG A 39 -10.10 3.88 8.85
C ARG A 39 -10.15 4.28 7.37
N ARG A 40 -9.19 5.09 6.93
CA ARG A 40 -9.10 5.52 5.51
C ARG A 40 -8.83 4.35 4.57
N ALA A 41 -7.96 3.41 4.97
CA ALA A 41 -7.68 2.20 4.21
C ALA A 41 -8.97 1.37 3.99
N SER A 42 -9.76 1.18 5.04
CA SER A 42 -11.06 0.50 4.94
C SER A 42 -12.04 1.24 4.02
N GLU A 43 -12.08 2.58 4.08
CA GLU A 43 -12.96 3.40 3.23
C GLU A 43 -12.64 3.31 1.73
N ILE A 44 -11.36 3.17 1.37
CA ILE A 44 -10.97 2.96 -0.02
C ILE A 44 -11.15 1.50 -0.47
N GLY A 45 -11.38 0.57 0.48
CA GLY A 45 -11.73 -0.82 0.21
C GLY A 45 -10.63 -1.84 0.52
N LEU A 46 -9.63 -1.50 1.32
CA LEU A 46 -8.72 -2.49 1.90
C LEU A 46 -9.52 -3.26 2.96
N ASN A 47 -9.64 -4.57 2.79
CA ASN A 47 -10.33 -5.44 3.73
C ASN A 47 -9.33 -6.15 4.64
N PHE A 48 -9.41 -5.88 5.94
CA PHE A 48 -8.55 -6.47 6.97
C PHE A 48 -9.12 -7.78 7.53
N ASP A 49 -10.40 -8.08 7.28
CA ASP A 49 -11.07 -9.29 7.80
C ASP A 49 -10.94 -10.50 6.85
N ASP A 50 -10.37 -10.30 5.65
CA ASP A 50 -10.14 -11.38 4.67
C ASP A 50 -8.89 -12.19 5.03
N ALA A 51 -8.98 -12.96 6.12
CA ALA A 51 -8.02 -14.01 6.44
C ALA A 51 -8.39 -15.29 5.67
N ASP A 52 -7.62 -15.64 4.64
CA ASP A 52 -7.76 -16.96 4.03
C ASP A 52 -7.05 -17.98 4.93
N THR A 53 -7.77 -19.05 5.30
CA THR A 53 -7.31 -20.11 6.20
C THR A 53 -6.01 -20.80 5.75
N CYS A 54 -5.62 -20.66 4.47
CA CYS A 54 -4.35 -21.17 3.97
C CYS A 54 -3.16 -20.22 4.16
N CYS A 55 -3.41 -18.92 4.28
CA CYS A 55 -2.44 -17.92 3.78
C CYS A 55 -2.35 -16.63 4.61
N GLY A 56 -3.23 -16.44 5.62
CA GLY A 56 -3.23 -15.26 6.50
C GLY A 56 -4.04 -14.08 5.96
N GLU A 57 -3.98 -12.95 6.65
CA GLU A 57 -4.63 -11.70 6.24
C GLU A 57 -3.91 -11.08 5.03
N ARG A 58 -4.68 -10.61 4.03
CA ARG A 58 -4.13 -9.96 2.82
C ARG A 58 -3.47 -8.61 3.13
N TRP A 59 -4.01 -7.90 4.12
CA TRP A 59 -3.55 -6.60 4.57
C TRP A 59 -3.39 -6.65 6.08
N GLN A 60 -2.32 -6.05 6.59
CA GLN A 60 -2.12 -5.89 8.03
C GLN A 60 -2.51 -4.47 8.45
N LEU A 61 -3.13 -4.34 9.62
CA LEU A 61 -3.43 -3.03 10.20
C LEU A 61 -2.11 -2.30 10.50
N ALA A 62 -2.11 -0.99 10.29
CA ALA A 62 -1.05 -0.14 10.81
C ALA A 62 -1.16 -0.10 12.35
N GLU A 63 -0.02 -0.20 13.03
CA GLU A 63 0.08 -0.10 14.48
C GLU A 63 1.00 1.07 14.87
N ASP A 64 0.68 1.76 15.97
CA ASP A 64 1.46 2.91 16.46
C ASP A 64 2.55 2.51 17.49
N PHE A 65 2.92 1.23 17.62
CA PHE A 65 3.86 0.76 18.66
C PHE A 65 5.28 0.44 18.13
N ASP A 66 6.30 0.73 18.97
CA ASP A 66 7.75 0.54 18.77
C ASP A 66 8.31 0.86 17.37
N GLY A 67 8.47 2.16 17.11
CA GLY A 67 9.40 2.68 16.09
C GLY A 67 8.83 2.96 14.70
N CYS A 68 7.59 2.54 14.41
CA CYS A 68 7.01 2.62 13.05
C CYS A 68 5.74 3.49 12.94
N GLY A 69 5.51 4.45 13.85
CA GLY A 69 4.32 5.34 13.94
C GLY A 69 4.11 6.30 12.75
N GLY A 70 4.17 5.74 11.55
CA GLY A 70 4.25 6.35 10.25
C GLY A 70 5.56 7.11 10.00
N TYR A 71 5.88 7.27 8.72
CA TYR A 71 7.08 7.94 8.23
C TYR A 71 6.80 9.42 7.91
N ASP A 72 7.83 10.28 7.95
CA ASP A 72 7.70 11.69 7.56
C ASP A 72 7.56 11.89 6.04
N VAL A 73 7.94 10.88 5.27
CA VAL A 73 7.81 10.81 3.81
C VAL A 73 7.10 9.50 3.44
N PRO A 74 6.50 9.41 2.24
CA PRO A 74 5.91 8.16 1.78
C PRO A 74 7.00 7.11 1.61
N THR A 75 6.96 6.07 2.44
CA THR A 75 7.96 5.01 2.46
C THR A 75 7.26 3.66 2.39
N VAL A 76 7.90 2.70 1.71
CA VAL A 76 7.43 1.33 1.51
C VAL A 76 8.52 0.32 1.92
N GLU A 77 8.19 -0.97 1.88
CA GLU A 77 9.05 -2.07 2.33
C GLU A 77 9.48 -1.87 3.79
N ASP A 78 8.49 -1.68 4.64
CA ASP A 78 8.62 -1.56 6.10
C ASP A 78 9.56 -0.41 6.49
N GLY A 79 9.47 0.71 5.76
CA GLY A 79 10.27 1.93 6.03
C GLY A 79 11.64 1.99 5.37
N SER A 80 11.97 1.02 4.53
CA SER A 80 13.32 0.92 3.97
C SER A 80 13.49 1.75 2.69
N THR A 81 12.42 1.99 1.93
CA THR A 81 12.50 2.56 0.58
C THR A 81 11.50 3.71 0.40
N PRO A 82 11.93 4.93 0.07
CA PRO A 82 11.01 6.00 -0.33
C PRO A 82 10.15 5.55 -1.53
N ALA A 83 8.86 5.87 -1.53
CA ALA A 83 7.91 5.40 -2.55
C ALA A 83 8.33 5.78 -3.99
N GLU A 84 8.96 6.94 -4.15
CA GLU A 84 9.47 7.43 -5.43
C GLU A 84 10.74 6.72 -5.92
N GLU A 85 11.46 6.06 -5.01
CA GLU A 85 12.68 5.30 -5.30
C GLU A 85 12.40 3.81 -5.51
N LEU A 86 11.16 3.36 -5.29
CA LEU A 86 10.81 1.95 -5.49
C LEU A 86 11.03 1.57 -6.95
N VAL A 87 11.87 0.56 -7.17
CA VAL A 87 12.03 -0.09 -8.47
C VAL A 87 11.03 -1.25 -8.52
N PRO A 88 10.10 -1.29 -9.49
CA PRO A 88 9.13 -2.38 -9.58
C PRO A 88 9.86 -3.71 -9.85
N GLU A 89 9.51 -4.74 -9.08
CA GLU A 89 9.98 -6.10 -9.33
C GLU A 89 9.41 -6.60 -10.66
N VAL A 90 10.28 -6.79 -11.66
CA VAL A 90 9.93 -7.41 -12.94
C VAL A 90 9.84 -8.93 -12.77
N GLY A 91 8.61 -9.45 -12.66
CA GLY A 91 8.32 -10.88 -12.45
C GLY A 91 6.85 -11.23 -12.68
N TYR A 92 6.52 -12.53 -12.56
CA TYR A 92 5.31 -13.27 -12.98
C TYR A 92 3.90 -12.70 -12.64
N LEU A 93 3.79 -11.52 -12.02
CA LEU A 93 2.55 -10.84 -11.67
C LEU A 93 2.64 -9.40 -12.17
N GLU A 94 2.68 -9.21 -13.48
CA GLU A 94 2.70 -7.89 -14.11
C GLU A 94 1.45 -7.10 -13.69
N LEU A 95 1.67 -6.05 -12.89
CA LEU A 95 0.66 -5.03 -12.64
C LEU A 95 0.72 -4.03 -13.79
N GLU A 96 -0.43 -3.79 -14.44
CA GLU A 96 -0.56 -2.81 -15.52
C GLU A 96 -0.66 -1.37 -14.97
N GLY A 97 0.24 -1.00 -14.06
CA GLY A 97 0.28 0.34 -13.47
C GLY A 97 1.15 0.44 -12.22
N PRO A 98 1.02 1.56 -11.48
CA PRO A 98 1.84 1.86 -10.31
C PRO A 98 1.90 0.71 -9.30
N HIS A 99 3.10 0.37 -8.83
CA HIS A 99 3.30 -0.59 -7.74
C HIS A 99 3.09 0.06 -6.36
N VAL A 100 3.03 1.38 -6.29
CA VAL A 100 2.69 2.15 -5.09
C VAL A 100 1.62 3.19 -5.40
N TYR A 101 0.62 3.30 -4.53
CA TYR A 101 -0.26 4.47 -4.47
C TYR A 101 -0.14 5.16 -3.11
N VAL A 102 0.04 6.48 -3.14
CA VAL A 102 0.06 7.35 -1.96
C VAL A 102 -1.22 8.16 -1.93
N HIS A 103 -1.99 8.02 -0.84
CA HIS A 103 -3.20 8.78 -0.56
C HIS A 103 -2.87 9.92 0.40
N HIS A 104 -2.86 11.14 -0.13
CA HIS A 104 -2.60 12.35 0.67
C HIS A 104 -3.85 12.77 1.45
N ALA A 105 -3.64 13.41 2.59
CA ALA A 105 -4.74 13.85 3.44
C ALA A 105 -5.63 14.93 2.80
N ASN A 106 -5.15 15.58 1.75
CA ASN A 106 -5.89 16.55 0.94
C ASN A 106 -6.75 15.90 -0.18
N GLY A 107 -6.76 14.56 -0.28
CA GLY A 107 -7.52 13.81 -1.27
C GLY A 107 -6.78 13.58 -2.60
N VAL A 108 -5.52 14.01 -2.74
CA VAL A 108 -4.68 13.68 -3.90
C VAL A 108 -4.21 12.23 -3.81
N ILE A 109 -4.30 11.50 -4.92
CA ILE A 109 -3.76 10.16 -5.07
C ILE A 109 -2.59 10.22 -6.06
N ALA A 110 -1.41 9.79 -5.63
CA ALA A 110 -0.19 9.75 -6.46
C ALA A 110 0.27 8.30 -6.66
N GLY A 111 0.56 7.92 -7.91
CA GLY A 111 1.10 6.61 -8.26
C GLY A 111 2.60 6.66 -8.52
N TYR A 112 3.34 5.69 -8.00
CA TYR A 112 4.80 5.55 -8.19
C TYR A 112 5.15 4.13 -8.65
N ALA A 113 6.40 3.96 -9.13
CA ALA A 113 6.89 2.70 -9.65
C ALA A 113 5.97 2.12 -10.74
N ASP A 114 5.57 2.95 -11.71
CA ASP A 114 4.82 2.53 -12.88
C ASP A 114 5.81 1.88 -13.88
N PRO A 115 5.71 0.57 -14.14
CA PRO A 115 6.59 -0.11 -15.11
C PRO A 115 6.37 0.38 -16.55
N GLY A 116 5.36 1.23 -16.78
CA GLY A 116 4.91 1.62 -18.11
C GLY A 116 4.08 0.50 -18.75
N PRO A 117 3.47 0.76 -19.92
CA PRO A 117 2.80 -0.29 -20.66
C PRO A 117 3.81 -1.37 -21.05
N THR A 118 3.51 -2.63 -20.73
CA THR A 118 4.17 -3.78 -21.32
C THR A 118 3.91 -3.74 -22.84
N ALA A 119 4.98 -3.70 -23.63
CA ALA A 119 4.94 -3.56 -25.09
C ALA A 119 4.47 -4.85 -25.79
#